data_AF-A0A4V2HFD7-F1
#
_entry.id   AF-A0A4V2HFD7-F1
#
_cell.length_a   1.000
_cell.length_b   1.000
_cell.length_c   1.000
_cell.angle_alpha   90.00
_cell.angle_beta   90.00
_cell.angle_gamma   90.00
#
_symmetry.space_group_name_H-M   'P 1'
#
loop_
_entity.id
_entity.type
_entity.pdbx_description
1 polymer ?
#
loop_
_entity_poly.entity_id
_entity_poly.type
_entity_poly.pdbx_seq_one_letter_code
_entity_poly.pdbx_strand_id
1 'polypeptide(L)' 'MSAPVAVLAVIDREIERAGGDSYSDGRDLIEVRAAVAGLITASRDAAAVLQSKAGPLEQETPRRLYAALARVGGAQ' A
#
# COMPACT_ATOMS: atom_id res chain seq x y z
N MET A 1 3.10 10.84 -7.38
CA MET A 1 2.57 9.45 -7.34
C MET A 1 2.87 8.88 -5.96
N SER A 2 1.90 8.29 -5.24
CA SER A 2 2.14 7.76 -3.89
C SER A 2 2.64 6.31 -3.96
N ALA A 3 3.52 5.90 -3.03
CA ALA A 3 4.12 4.56 -3.03
C ALA A 3 3.08 3.41 -3.11
N PRO A 4 1.93 3.45 -2.41
CA PRO A 4 0.89 2.42 -2.55
C PRO A 4 0.32 2.30 -3.97
N VAL A 5 0.19 3.42 -4.69
CA VAL A 5 -0.27 3.42 -6.08
C VAL A 5 0.80 2.86 -7.02
N ALA A 6 2.08 3.14 -6.74
CA ALA A 6 3.19 2.60 -7.51
C ALA A 6 3.30 1.07 -7.39
N VAL A 7 3.10 0.51 -6.19
CA VAL A 7 3.11 -0.95 -5.98
C VAL A 7 2.01 -1.64 -6.78
N LEU A 8 0.77 -1.13 -6.73
CA LEU A 8 -0.33 -1.71 -7.52
C LEU A 8 -0.06 -1.63 -9.03
N ALA A 9 0.50 -0.52 -9.51
CA ALA A 9 0.86 -0.36 -10.92
C ALA A 9 1.95 -1.33 -11.40
N VAL A 10 2.91 -1.69 -10.52
CA VAL A 10 3.90 -2.72 -10.83
C VAL A 10 3.23 -4.09 -10.94
N ILE A 11 2.36 -4.44 -9.99
CA ILE A 11 1.63 -5.71 -10.04
C ILE A 11 0.75 -5.79 -11.30
N ASP A 12 0.07 -4.71 -11.67
CA ASP A 12 -0.72 -4.63 -12.91
C ASP A 12 0.12 -4.95 -14.16
N ARG A 13 1.33 -4.38 -14.25
CA ARG A 13 2.26 -4.67 -15.34
C ARG A 13 2.72 -6.14 -15.34
N GLU A 14 2.96 -6.73 -14.18
CA GLU A 14 3.37 -8.14 -14.09
C GLU A 14 2.21 -9.10 -14.44
N ILE A 15 0.97 -8.75 -14.11
CA ILE A 15 -0.23 -9.50 -14.55
C ILE A 15 -0.31 -9.48 -16.07
N GLU A 16 -0.17 -8.31 -16.71
CA GLU A 16 -0.17 -8.18 -18.17
C GLU A 16 0.97 -9.00 -18.80
N ARG A 17 2.18 -8.92 -18.21
CA ARG A 17 3.35 -9.67 -18.66
C ARG A 17 3.16 -11.19 -18.56
N ALA A 18 2.45 -11.66 -17.52
CA ALA A 18 2.12 -13.06 -17.32
C ALA A 18 0.95 -13.56 -18.19
N GLY A 19 0.34 -12.69 -19.01
CA GLY A 19 -0.78 -13.04 -19.87
C GLY A 19 -2.14 -13.06 -19.15
N GLY A 20 -2.26 -12.34 -18.04
CA GLY A 20 -3.50 -12.18 -17.30
C GLY A 20 -4.02 -13.48 -16.70
N ASP A 21 -5.33 -13.60 -16.61
CA ASP A 21 -6.02 -14.75 -16.01
C ASP A 21 -5.94 -16.05 -16.84
N SER A 22 -5.41 -15.98 -18.05
CA SER A 22 -5.28 -17.11 -18.96
C SER A 22 -4.22 -18.11 -18.48
N TYR A 23 -3.24 -17.66 -17.70
CA TYR A 23 -2.14 -18.48 -17.17
C TYR A 23 -2.18 -18.54 -15.64
N SER A 24 -1.63 -19.62 -15.05
CA SER A 24 -1.58 -19.80 -13.60
C SER A 24 -0.92 -18.61 -12.90
N ASP A 25 0.24 -18.20 -13.41
CA ASP A 25 1.07 -17.18 -12.78
C ASP A 25 0.36 -15.82 -12.78
N GLY A 26 -0.39 -15.50 -13.86
CA GLY A 26 -1.17 -14.28 -13.91
C GLY A 26 -2.40 -14.31 -13.00
N ARG A 27 -3.03 -15.47 -12.78
CA ARG A 27 -4.10 -15.63 -11.77
C ARG A 27 -3.57 -15.45 -10.35
N ASP A 28 -2.43 -16.04 -10.04
CA ASP A 28 -1.78 -15.87 -8.72
C ASP A 28 -1.43 -14.39 -8.48
N LEU A 29 -0.93 -13.69 -9.50
CA LEU A 29 -0.66 -12.24 -9.42
C LEU A 29 -1.93 -11.40 -9.22
N ILE A 30 -3.05 -11.78 -9.83
CA ILE A 30 -4.36 -11.13 -9.59
C ILE A 30 -4.80 -11.29 -8.13
N GLU A 31 -4.62 -12.48 -7.54
CA GLU A 31 -4.90 -12.71 -6.12
C GLU A 31 -3.99 -11.87 -5.22
N VAL A 32 -2.69 -11.84 -5.51
CA VAL A 32 -1.72 -10.98 -4.81
C VAL A 32 -2.12 -9.52 -4.89
N ARG A 33 -2.52 -9.04 -6.08
CA ARG A 33 -2.98 -7.67 -6.27
C ARG A 33 -4.17 -7.34 -5.37
N ALA A 34 -5.16 -8.22 -5.31
CA ALA A 34 -6.35 -8.04 -4.48
C ALA A 34 -5.97 -7.98 -2.99
N ALA A 35 -5.09 -8.87 -2.53
CA ALA A 35 -4.60 -8.88 -1.15
C ALA A 35 -3.83 -7.59 -0.80
N VAL A 36 -2.95 -7.12 -1.69
CA VAL A 36 -2.18 -5.88 -1.49
C VAL A 36 -3.10 -4.65 -1.47
N ALA A 37 -4.09 -4.58 -2.37
CA ALA A 37 -5.09 -3.52 -2.36
C ALA A 37 -5.89 -3.50 -1.03
N GLY A 38 -6.27 -4.68 -0.54
CA GLY A 38 -6.92 -4.83 0.77
C GLY A 38 -6.05 -4.32 1.92
N LEU A 39 -4.76 -4.68 1.94
CA LEU A 39 -3.81 -4.23 2.95
C LEU A 39 -3.61 -2.70 2.93
N ILE A 40 -3.53 -2.10 1.75
CA ILE A 40 -3.41 -0.64 1.59
C ILE A 40 -4.64 0.06 2.19
N THR A 41 -5.84 -0.44 1.90
CA THR A 41 -7.09 0.10 2.45
C THR A 41 -7.12 -0.04 3.98
N ALA A 42 -6.86 -1.24 4.51
CA ALA A 42 -6.81 -1.48 5.96
C ALA A 42 -5.78 -0.58 6.67
N SER A 43 -4.62 -0.35 6.04
CA SER A 43 -3.58 0.54 6.57
C SER A 43 -4.04 2.00 6.63
N ARG A 44 -4.79 2.46 5.61
CA ARG A 44 -5.38 3.81 5.61
C ARG A 44 -6.43 3.96 6.70
N ASP A 45 -7.30 2.97 6.85
CA ASP A 45 -8.35 2.98 7.87
C ASP A 45 -7.75 2.97 9.29
N ALA A 46 -6.76 2.11 9.53
CA ALA A 46 -6.03 2.07 10.80
C ALA A 46 -5.37 3.42 11.10
N ALA A 47 -4.77 4.05 10.11
CA ALA A 47 -4.13 5.34 10.31
C ALA A 47 -5.14 6.48 10.53
N ALA A 48 -6.32 6.43 9.90
CA ALA A 48 -7.42 7.36 10.18
C ALA A 48 -7.95 7.20 11.61
N VAL A 49 -8.08 5.96 12.10
CA VAL A 49 -8.45 5.67 13.50
C VAL A 49 -7.40 6.18 14.48
N LEU A 50 -6.11 6.01 14.18
CA LEU A 50 -5.04 6.56 15.02
C LEU A 50 -5.04 8.09 15.03
N GLN A 51 -5.29 8.73 13.90
CA GLN A 51 -5.40 10.19 13.81
C GLN A 51 -6.62 10.73 14.59
N SER A 52 -7.77 10.05 14.53
CA SER A 52 -8.98 10.50 15.23
C SER A 52 -8.90 10.36 16.74
N LYS A 53 -8.03 9.48 17.24
CA LYS A 53 -7.79 9.26 18.68
C LYS A 53 -6.64 10.09 19.25
N ALA A 54 -5.80 10.69 18.40
CA ALA A 54 -4.65 11.45 18.86
C ALA A 54 -5.06 12.83 19.39
N GLY A 55 -4.89 13.07 20.70
CA GLY A 55 -4.97 14.41 21.28
C GLY A 55 -3.84 15.33 20.75
N PRO A 56 -3.93 16.66 20.95
CA PRO A 56 -2.96 17.62 20.39
C PRO A 56 -1.49 17.35 20.75
N LEU A 57 -1.23 16.67 21.87
CA LEU A 57 0.10 16.31 22.36
C LEU A 57 0.55 14.88 21.98
N GLU A 58 -0.32 14.05 21.39
CA GLU A 58 -0.03 12.66 21.02
C GLU A 58 0.21 12.45 19.51
N GLN A 59 0.01 13.50 18.69
CA GLN A 59 0.23 13.46 17.24
C GLN A 59 1.70 13.35 16.82
N GLU A 60 2.65 13.57 17.72
CA GLU A 60 4.09 13.47 17.46
C GLU A 60 4.48 12.06 16.95
N THR A 61 3.90 11.01 17.55
CA THR A 61 4.23 9.61 17.21
C THR A 61 3.68 9.19 15.84
N PRO A 62 2.39 9.41 15.50
CA PRO A 62 1.89 9.20 14.14
C PRO A 62 2.68 9.98 13.09
N ARG A 63 3.05 11.25 13.38
CA ARG A 63 3.79 12.11 12.44
C ARG A 63 5.18 11.58 12.15
N ARG A 64 5.89 11.07 13.17
CA ARG A 64 7.20 10.41 13.01
C ARG A 64 7.10 9.10 12.24
N LEU A 65 6.05 8.32 12.46
CA LEU A 65 5.80 7.06 11.74
C LEU A 65 5.54 7.31 10.26
N TYR A 66 4.70 8.29 9.94
CA TYR A 66 4.46 8.74 8.56
C TYR A 66 5.73 9.29 7.90
N ALA A 67 6.53 10.09 8.61
CA ALA A 67 7.80 10.60 8.10
C ALA A 67 8.84 9.48 7.86
N ALA A 68 8.84 8.44 8.69
CA ALA A 68 9.69 7.26 8.48
C ALA A 68 9.23 6.45 7.26
N LEU A 69 7.93 6.22 7.11
CA LEU A 69 7.35 5.52 5.95
C LEU A 69 7.57 6.29 4.64
N ALA A 70 7.45 7.62 4.65
CA ALA A 70 7.75 8.45 3.49
C ALA A 70 9.23 8.38 3.06
N ARG A 71 10.15 8.19 4.02
CA ARG A 71 11.58 7.96 3.72
C ARG A 71 11.83 6.57 3.13
N VAL A 72 11.13 5.54 3.61
CA VAL A 72 11.22 4.18 3.06
C VAL A 72 10.62 4.12 1.64
N GLY A 73 9.54 4.85 1.37
CA GLY A 73 8.92 4.93 0.03
C GLY A 73 9.53 5.95 -0.92
N GLY A 74 10.56 6.70 -0.49
CA GLY A 74 11.23 7.75 -1.26
C GLY A 74 12.75 7.55 -1.40
N ALA A 75 13.27 6.39 -0.97
CA ALA A 75 14.66 6.04 -1.17
C ALA A 75 14.84 5.40 -2.56
N GLN A 76 15.05 6.29 -3.54
CA GLN A 76 15.53 6.07 -4.91
C GLN A 76 14.51 5.54 -5.93
#